data_AF-A0A7T4UQC1-F1
#
_entry.id   AF-A0A7T4UQC1-F1
#
_cell.length_a   1.000
_cell.length_b   1.000
_cell.length_c   1.000
_cell.angle_alpha   90.00
_cell.angle_beta   90.00
_cell.angle_gamma   90.00
#
_symmetry.space_group_name_H-M   'P 1'
#
loop_
_entity.id
_entity.type
_entity.pdbx_description
1 polymer ?
#
loop_
_entity_poly.entity_id
_entity_poly.type
_entity_poly.pdbx_seq_one_letter_code
_entity_poly.pdbx_strand_id
1 'polypeptide(L)' 'MLKSGIVEKMVQENLQWVPYTQLANLTGVPAMSVPLHWCESGLPLGVQFVAPHGSEGRLFQLAGQLERAQPWANRVPPI' A
#
# COMPACT_ATOMS: atom_id res chain seq x y z
N MET A 1 -15.33 -26.69 19.01
CA MET A 1 -15.25 -25.21 18.94
C MET A 1 -14.68 -24.67 17.61
N LEU A 2 -14.14 -25.50 16.70
CA LEU A 2 -13.53 -25.08 15.42
C LEU A 2 -14.38 -25.33 14.15
N LYS A 3 -15.68 -25.69 14.28
CA LYS A 3 -16.50 -26.21 13.15
C LYS A 3 -17.53 -25.23 12.55
N SER A 4 -17.50 -23.94 12.87
CA SER A 4 -18.53 -23.00 12.41
C SER A 4 -18.14 -22.14 11.19
N GLY A 5 -16.90 -22.25 10.67
CA GLY A 5 -16.42 -21.42 9.55
C GLY A 5 -16.39 -19.92 9.83
N ILE A 6 -16.60 -19.52 11.10
CA ILE A 6 -16.63 -18.11 11.53
C ILE A 6 -15.27 -17.44 11.29
N VAL A 7 -14.17 -18.18 11.49
CA VAL A 7 -12.81 -17.67 11.24
C VAL A 7 -12.61 -17.39 9.75
N GLU A 8 -12.92 -18.35 8.88
CA GLU A 8 -12.83 -18.16 7.42
C GLU A 8 -13.69 -17.00 6.95
N LYS A 9 -14.94 -16.89 7.42
CA LYS A 9 -15.83 -15.78 7.07
C LYS A 9 -15.25 -14.44 7.51
N MET A 10 -14.76 -14.34 8.74
CA MET A 10 -14.14 -13.13 9.27
C MET A 10 -12.89 -12.73 8.47
N VAL A 11 -12.06 -13.71 8.09
CA VAL A 11 -10.88 -13.48 7.26
C VAL A 11 -11.27 -12.96 5.88
N GLN A 12 -12.24 -13.59 5.20
CA GLN A 12 -12.72 -13.14 3.89
C GLN A 12 -13.31 -11.73 3.96
N GLU A 13 -14.14 -11.45 4.97
CA GLU A 13 -14.78 -10.15 5.13
C GLU A 13 -13.79 -9.00 5.40
N ASN A 14 -12.68 -9.29 6.08
CA ASN A 14 -11.64 -8.30 6.37
C ASN A 14 -10.63 -8.13 5.23
N LEU A 15 -10.22 -9.21 4.56
CA LEU A 15 -9.23 -9.16 3.48
C LEU A 15 -9.80 -8.55 2.20
N GLN A 16 -11.10 -8.70 1.92
CA GLN A 16 -11.71 -8.19 0.68
C GLN A 16 -11.61 -6.66 0.53
N TRP A 17 -11.65 -5.90 1.64
CA TRP A 17 -11.68 -4.43 1.60
C TRP A 17 -10.30 -3.81 1.42
N VAL A 18 -9.26 -4.51 1.85
CA VAL A 18 -7.86 -4.04 1.84
C VAL A 18 -6.92 -5.18 1.41
N PRO A 19 -7.13 -5.75 0.20
CA PRO A 19 -6.52 -7.02 -0.20
C PRO A 19 -5.00 -6.95 -0.34
N TYR A 20 -4.43 -5.75 -0.48
CA TYR A 20 -3.00 -5.56 -0.76
C TYR A 20 -2.19 -5.15 0.47
N THR A 21 -2.79 -4.45 1.44
CA THR A 21 -2.01 -3.81 2.52
C THR A 21 -1.86 -4.69 3.76
N GLN A 22 -2.82 -5.57 4.04
CA GLN A 22 -2.81 -6.37 5.26
C GLN A 22 -1.66 -7.38 5.34
N LEU A 23 -1.14 -7.85 4.20
CA LEU A 23 0.00 -8.76 4.17
C LEU A 23 1.21 -8.17 4.91
N ALA A 24 1.47 -6.87 4.74
CA ALA A 24 2.57 -6.19 5.42
C ALA A 24 2.37 -6.14 6.94
N ASN A 25 1.14 -5.87 7.40
CA ASN A 25 0.81 -5.86 8.83
C ASN A 25 0.98 -7.25 9.47
N LEU A 26 0.53 -8.29 8.77
CA LEU A 26 0.57 -9.67 9.28
C LEU A 26 1.99 -10.24 9.34
N THR A 27 2.83 -9.88 8.37
CA THR A 27 4.17 -10.44 8.24
C THR A 27 5.25 -9.56 8.85
N GLY A 28 4.97 -8.28 9.13
CA GLY A 28 5.94 -7.33 9.66
C GLY A 28 6.94 -6.79 8.63
N VAL A 29 6.79 -7.14 7.35
CA VAL A 29 7.67 -6.64 6.29
C VAL A 29 7.44 -5.15 6.03
N PRO A 30 8.47 -4.37 5.71
CA PRO A 30 8.31 -2.98 5.38
C PRO A 30 7.56 -2.81 4.05
N ALA A 31 6.63 -1.86 4.03
CA ALA A 31 5.87 -1.47 2.85
C ALA A 31 5.71 0.05 2.77
N MET A 32 5.63 0.58 1.55
CA MET A 32 5.35 1.99 1.28
C MET A 32 4.31 2.12 0.17
N SER A 33 3.59 3.24 0.15
CA SER A 33 2.70 3.62 -0.95
C SER A 33 3.08 5.01 -1.45
N VAL A 34 3.26 5.17 -2.76
CA VAL A 34 3.57 6.46 -3.41
C VAL A 34 2.57 6.76 -4.53
N PRO A 35 2.18 8.03 -4.73
CA PRO A 35 1.16 8.38 -5.72
C PRO A 35 1.80 8.52 -7.11
N LEU A 36 1.77 7.45 -7.90
CA LEU A 36 2.35 7.42 -9.25
C LEU A 36 1.32 7.62 -10.37
N HIS A 37 0.05 7.86 -10.05
CA HIS A 37 -0.96 8.10 -11.07
C HIS A 37 -2.09 8.97 -10.53
N TRP A 38 -2.71 9.74 -11.42
CA TRP A 38 -3.92 10.51 -11.15
C TRP A 38 -4.95 10.13 -12.20
N CYS A 39 -6.12 9.71 -11.74
CA CYS A 39 -7.25 9.48 -12.62
C CYS A 39 -7.65 10.78 -13.33
N GLU A 40 -8.36 10.67 -14.45
CA GLU A 40 -8.93 11.83 -15.17
C GLU A 40 -9.83 12.69 -14.28
N SER A 41 -10.47 12.09 -13.27
CA SER A 41 -11.29 12.78 -12.26
C SER A 41 -10.49 13.52 -11.18
N GLY A 42 -9.16 13.54 -11.26
CA GLY A 42 -8.27 14.21 -10.29
C GLY A 42 -7.96 13.40 -9.03
N LEU A 43 -8.44 12.16 -8.92
CA LEU A 43 -8.17 11.29 -7.78
C LEU A 43 -6.76 10.65 -7.87
N PRO A 44 -5.94 10.69 -6.80
CA PRO A 44 -4.64 10.02 -6.79
C PRO A 44 -4.80 8.50 -6.65
N LEU A 45 -3.98 7.74 -7.37
CA LEU A 45 -3.81 6.30 -7.20
C LEU A 45 -2.44 6.01 -6.60
N GLY A 46 -2.44 5.35 -5.44
CA GLY A 46 -1.23 4.88 -4.78
C GLY A 46 -0.72 3.57 -5.40
N VAL A 47 0.59 3.45 -5.51
CA VAL A 47 1.28 2.20 -5.88
C VAL A 47 2.04 1.70 -4.67
N GLN A 48 1.73 0.48 -4.24
CA GLN A 48 2.33 -0.14 -3.06
C GLN A 48 3.57 -0.97 -3.43
N PHE A 49 4.64 -0.77 -2.69
CA PHE A 49 5.87 -1.55 -2.77
C PHE A 49 6.15 -2.21 -1.43
N VAL A 50 6.64 -3.46 -1.47
CA VAL A 50 7.00 -4.26 -0.30
C VAL A 50 8.46 -4.70 -0.46
N ALA A 51 9.23 -4.64 0.62
CA ALA A 51 10.61 -5.09 0.64
C ALA A 51 10.83 -6.17 1.71
N PRO A 52 11.95 -6.92 1.66
CA PRO A 52 12.32 -7.83 2.73
C PRO A 52 12.46 -7.11 4.09
N HIS A 53 12.37 -7.87 5.18
CA HIS A 53 12.59 -7.34 6.54
C HIS A 53 13.88 -6.51 6.65
N GLY A 54 13.81 -5.37 7.36
CA GLY A 54 14.94 -4.46 7.59
C GLY A 54 15.42 -3.70 6.34
N SER A 55 14.65 -3.71 5.24
CA SER A 55 15.02 -3.06 3.97
C SER A 55 14.28 -1.73 3.72
N GLU A 56 13.91 -0.98 4.75
CA GLU A 56 13.27 0.34 4.66
C GLU A 56 14.12 1.32 3.84
N GLY A 57 15.45 1.26 4.00
CA GLY A 57 16.37 2.08 3.21
C GLY A 57 16.24 1.85 1.70
N ARG A 58 15.95 0.61 1.26
CA ARG A 58 15.69 0.30 -0.16
C ARG A 58 14.38 0.91 -0.62
N LEU A 59 13.34 0.88 0.21
CA LEU A 59 12.06 1.53 -0.09
C LEU A 59 12.23 3.04 -0.24
N PHE A 60 12.92 3.70 0.70
CA PHE A 60 13.17 5.14 0.59
C PHE A 60 14.05 5.52 -0.62
N GLN A 61 15.05 4.72 -0.95
CA GLN A 61 15.85 4.93 -2.18
C GLN A 61 14.97 4.83 -3.43
N LEU A 62 14.11 3.82 -3.51
CA LEU A 62 13.16 3.66 -4.61
C LEU A 62 12.16 4.83 -4.65
N ALA A 63 11.61 5.25 -3.52
CA ALA A 63 10.72 6.40 -3.44
C ALA A 63 11.38 7.66 -4.00
N GLY A 64 12.62 7.95 -3.60
CA GLY A 64 13.36 9.10 -4.12
C GLY A 64 13.65 9.01 -5.63
N GLN A 65 13.91 7.81 -6.16
CA GLN A 65 14.05 7.61 -7.61
C GLN A 65 12.73 7.89 -8.34
N LEU A 66 11.63 7.33 -7.84
CA LEU A 66 10.29 7.52 -8.40
C LEU A 66 9.85 8.98 -8.32
N GLU A 67 10.15 9.68 -7.23
CA GLU A 67 9.78 11.09 -7.03
C GLU A 67 10.49 11.99 -8.03
N ARG A 68 11.78 11.72 -8.32
CA ARG A 68 12.51 12.45 -9.36
C ARG A 68 12.01 12.13 -10.77
N ALA A 69 11.65 10.87 -11.03
CA ALA A 69 11.16 10.43 -12.34
C ALA A 69 9.74 10.96 -12.63
N GLN A 70 8.90 11.03 -11.61
CA GLN A 70 7.51 11.47 -11.72
C GLN A 70 7.11 12.30 -10.50
N PRO A 71 7.40 13.61 -10.49
CA PRO A 71 7.18 14.45 -9.32
C PRO A 71 5.70 14.57 -8.91
N TRP A 72 5.42 14.36 -7.61
CA TRP A 72 4.08 14.48 -7.03
C TRP A 72 3.97 15.51 -5.91
N ALA A 73 5.08 16.03 -5.37
CA ALA A 73 5.09 16.91 -4.19
C ALA A 73 4.18 18.15 -4.32
N ASN A 74 3.99 18.65 -5.54
CA ASN A 74 3.16 19.83 -5.82
C ASN A 74 1.70 19.48 -6.20
N ARG A 75 1.30 18.20 -6.19
CA ARG A 75 -0.06 17.76 -6.50
C ARG A 75 -0.88 17.65 -5.22
N VAL A 76 -1.53 18.74 -4.85
CA VAL A 76 -2.37 18.85 -3.65
C VAL A 76 -3.82 19.15 -4.04
N PRO A 77 -4.82 18.60 -3.31
CA PRO A 77 -6.22 18.95 -3.54
C PRO A 77 -6.50 20.40 -3.13
N PRO A 78 -7.54 21.04 -3.68
CA PRO A 78 -8.03 22.32 -3.20
C PRO A 78 -8.57 22.19 -1.76
N ILE A 79 -8.48 23.28 -0.99
CA ILE A 79 -9.03 23.39 0.37
C ILE A 79 -10.53 23.66 0.29
#